data_AF-A0A5K1EJN1-F1
#
_entry.id   AF-A0A5K1EJN1-F1
#
_cell.length_a   1.000
_cell.length_b   1.000
_cell.length_c   1.000
_cell.angle_alpha   90.00
_cell.angle_beta   90.00
_cell.angle_gamma   90.00
#
_symmetry.space_group_name_H-M   'P 1'
#
loop_
_entity.id
_entity.type
_entity.pdbx_description
1 polymer ?
#
loop_
_entity_poly.entity_id
_entity_poly.type
_entity_poly.pdbx_seq_one_letter_code
_entity_poly.pdbx_strand_id
1 'polypeptide(L)' 'MVTSSVESVHMAFYTDEEVRGMSAKEITTPILFDNLGRPVPGGLFDPAMGPWRDDPG' A
#
# COMPACT_ATOMS: atom_id res chain seq x y z
N MET A 1 28.16 -7.68 1.17
CA MET A 1 28.65 -6.38 1.69
C MET A 1 27.64 -5.33 1.30
N VAL A 2 27.15 -4.54 2.26
CA VAL A 2 26.34 -3.34 1.97
C VAL A 2 27.30 -2.22 1.65
N THR A 3 27.17 -1.60 0.48
CA THR A 3 28.08 -0.54 0.00
C THR A 3 27.45 0.85 0.04
N SER A 4 26.19 0.96 0.45
CA SER A 4 25.47 2.23 0.55
C SER A 4 25.26 2.63 2.01
N SER A 5 25.38 3.93 2.28
CA SER A 5 25.01 4.57 3.53
C SER A 5 24.15 5.79 3.23
N VAL A 6 23.14 6.05 4.07
CA VAL A 6 22.34 7.28 3.99
C VAL A 6 23.17 8.42 4.57
N GLU A 7 23.39 9.48 3.78
CA GLU A 7 24.17 10.65 4.19
C GLU A 7 23.31 11.70 4.90
N SER A 8 22.07 11.91 4.43
CA SER A 8 21.13 12.86 5.01
C SER A 8 19.67 12.50 4.66
N VAL A 9 18.72 13.16 5.34
CA VAL A 9 17.27 13.02 5.10
C VAL A 9 16.68 14.41 4.90
N HIS A 10 15.82 14.54 3.90
CA HIS A 10 15.04 15.75 3.64
C HIS A 10 13.58 15.51 4.03
N MET A 11 13.01 16.44 4.81
CA MET A 11 11.60 16.42 5.19
C MET A 11 10.84 17.48 4.40
N ALA A 12 9.70 17.07 3.85
CA ALA A 12 8.78 17.93 3.11
C ALA A 12 7.35 17.40 3.24
N PHE A 13 6.38 18.20 2.82
CA PHE A 13 5.00 17.74 2.67
C PHE A 13 4.79 17.16 1.28
N TYR A 14 4.00 16.10 1.17
CA TYR A 14 3.57 15.59 -0.12
C TYR A 14 2.47 16.47 -0.72
N THR A 15 2.57 16.68 -2.02
CA THR A 15 1.48 17.21 -2.84
C THR A 15 0.50 16.10 -3.20
N ASP A 16 -0.73 16.49 -3.54
CA ASP A 16 -1.73 15.52 -3.99
C ASP A 16 -1.26 14.72 -5.22
N GLU A 17 -0.46 15.35 -6.09
CA GLU A 17 0.06 14.70 -7.29
C GLU A 17 1.09 13.63 -6.96
N GLU A 18 1.99 13.90 -6.02
CA GLU A 18 2.96 12.90 -5.55
C GLU A 18 2.23 11.73 -4.86
N VAL A 19 1.22 12.00 -4.04
CA VAL A 19 0.43 10.93 -3.40
C VAL A 19 -0.27 10.06 -4.45
N ARG A 20 -0.89 10.66 -5.47
CA ARG A 20 -1.54 9.92 -6.56
C ARG A 20 -0.53 9.12 -7.38
N GLY A 21 0.62 9.71 -7.70
CA GLY A 21 1.68 9.06 -8.49
C GLY A 21 2.37 7.91 -7.76
N MET A 22 2.47 7.96 -6.43
CA MET A 22 3.05 6.91 -5.60
C MET A 22 2.05 5.82 -5.19
N SER A 23 0.74 6.09 -5.27
CA SER A 23 -0.27 5.15 -4.76
C SER A 23 -0.34 3.87 -5.61
N ALA A 24 -0.36 2.73 -4.94
CA ALA A 24 -0.61 1.44 -5.59
C ALA A 24 -2.10 1.25 -5.93
N LYS A 25 -3.01 1.86 -5.16
CA LYS A 25 -4.45 1.68 -5.30
C LYS A 25 -5.24 2.81 -4.63
N GLU A 26 -6.33 3.23 -5.25
CA GLU A 26 -7.36 4.06 -4.61
C GLU A 26 -8.31 3.20 -3.77
N ILE A 27 -8.51 3.58 -2.50
CA ILE A 27 -9.52 2.96 -1.64
C ILE A 27 -10.87 3.62 -1.91
N THR A 28 -11.82 2.83 -2.43
CA THR A 28 -13.13 3.32 -2.87
C THR A 28 -14.28 2.72 -2.08
N THR A 29 -14.03 1.75 -1.21
CA THR A 29 -15.04 1.12 -0.36
C THR A 29 -14.55 0.93 1.07
N PRO A 30 -15.41 1.16 2.09
CA PRO A 30 -15.10 0.85 3.48
C PRO A 30 -15.26 -0.63 3.82
N ILE A 31 -15.81 -1.45 2.92
CA ILE A 31 -15.98 -2.88 3.13
C ILE A 31 -14.59 -3.53 3.09
N LEU A 32 -14.28 -4.35 4.11
CA LEU A 32 -12.96 -4.97 4.23
C LEU A 32 -12.90 -6.32 3.52
N PHE A 33 -13.90 -7.17 3.78
CA PHE A 33 -13.96 -8.55 3.31
C PHE A 33 -15.35 -8.90 2.77
N ASP A 34 -15.40 -9.83 1.83
CA ASP A 34 -16.64 -10.45 1.37
C ASP A 34 -17.16 -11.51 2.37
N ASN A 35 -18.32 -12.09 2.07
CA ASN A 35 -18.93 -13.12 2.92
C ASN A 35 -18.11 -14.43 3.01
N LEU A 36 -17.08 -14.59 2.18
CA LEU A 36 -16.16 -15.73 2.20
C LEU A 36 -14.85 -15.39 2.93
N GLY A 37 -14.75 -14.20 3.52
CA GLY A 37 -13.57 -13.74 4.25
C GLY A 37 -12.40 -13.34 3.35
N ARG A 38 -12.64 -13.02 2.07
CA ARG A 38 -11.59 -12.55 1.13
C ARG A 38 -11.65 -11.03 0.99
N PRO A 39 -10.52 -10.33 0.80
CA PRO A 39 -10.54 -8.89 0.58
C PRO A 39 -11.40 -8.52 -0.61
N VAL A 40 -12.12 -7.41 -0.48
CA VAL A 40 -12.89 -6.86 -1.59
C VAL A 40 -12.00 -5.97 -2.47
N PRO A 41 -12.21 -5.97 -3.80
CA PRO A 41 -11.56 -5.00 -4.69
C PRO A 41 -11.87 -3.55 -4.27
N GLY A 42 -10.85 -2.69 -4.25
CA GLY A 42 -10.96 -1.29 -3.82
C GLY A 42 -11.12 -1.07 -2.32
N GLY A 43 -11.08 -2.14 -1.52
CA GLY A 43 -11.06 -2.08 -0.06
C GLY A 43 -9.65 -1.91 0.50
N LEU A 44 -9.55 -1.75 1.82
CA LEU A 44 -8.29 -1.53 2.53
C LEU A 44 -7.27 -2.69 2.38
N PHE A 45 -7.73 -3.89 2.06
CA PHE A 45 -6.88 -5.08 1.85
C PHE A 45 -6.81 -5.49 0.37
N ASP A 46 -7.05 -4.57 -0.57
CA ASP A 46 -6.91 -4.84 -2.00
C ASP A 46 -5.53 -5.46 -2.29
N PRO A 47 -5.46 -6.59 -3.02
CA PRO A 47 -4.19 -7.28 -3.31
C PRO A 47 -3.12 -6.41 -3.99
N ALA A 48 -3.50 -5.31 -4.66
CA ALA A 48 -2.54 -4.35 -5.22
C ALA A 48 -1.69 -3.65 -4.13
N MET A 49 -2.15 -3.63 -2.88
CA MET A 49 -1.40 -3.09 -1.73
C MET A 49 -0.51 -4.14 -1.05
N GLY A 50 -0.46 -5.35 -1.58
CA GLY A 50 0.35 -6.46 -1.06
C GLY A 50 -0.49 -7.58 -0.43
N PRO A 51 0.17 -8.65 0.03
CA PRO A 51 -0.50 -9.76 0.70
C PRO A 51 -1.10 -9.29 2.04
N TRP A 52 -2.38 -9.60 2.26
CA TRP A 52 -3.11 -9.26 3.48
C TRP A 52 -3.06 -10.37 4.55
N ARG A 53 -2.54 -11.54 4.18
CA ARG A 53 -2.29 -12.67 5.07
C ARG A 53 -0.90 -13.19 4.77
N ASP A 54 -0.18 -13.57 5.81
CA ASP A 54 1.06 -14.33 5.66
C ASP A 54 0.70 -15.69 5.05
N ASP A 55 0.92 -15.81 3.75
CA ASP A 55 0.86 -17.08 3.04
C ASP A 55 2.32 -17.52 2.80
N PRO A 56 2.78 -18.61 3.42
CA PRO A 56 4.12 -19.13 3.17
C PRO A 56 4.29 -19.72 1.76
N GLY A 57 3.21 -19.82 0.97
CA GLY A 57 3.19 -20.52 -0.31
C GLY A 57 2.95 -22.01 -0.16
#